data_AF-A0A8H9HS43-F1
#
_entry.id   AF-A0A8H9HS43-F1
#
_cell.length_a   1.000
_cell.length_b   1.000
_cell.length_c   1.000
_cell.angle_alpha   90.00
_cell.angle_beta   90.00
_cell.angle_gamma   90.00
#
_symmetry.space_group_name_H-M   'P 1'
#
loop_
_entity.id
_entity.type
_entity.pdbx_description
1 polymer ?
#
loop_
_entity_poly.entity_id
_entity_poly.type
_entity_poly.pdbx_seq_one_letter_code
_entity_poly.pdbx_strand_id
1 'polypeptide(L)'
;MTPDPTTPDPTTPNPTTPETTPPEPMTPADLTPAPLDREAGYALLAELAGPVAVATLGGLDGLAPGFADWIVTSLFGGTYQRPGLALRDRQIANLAALAALGGVEPQLADHVRNSLRIGMTREEITEVIVHLAPYVGVPKALAGLRVAASTFTAAEAPTTKAPAAGTPESDTPAPDTSASVTPAEARA
;
A
#
# COMPACT_ATOMS: atom_id res chain seq x y z
N MET A 1 -14.76 57.54 34.17
CA MET A 1 -15.10 56.25 33.54
C MET A 1 -14.69 56.37 32.08
N THR A 2 -13.47 55.95 31.77
CA THR A 2 -12.88 56.01 30.41
C THR A 2 -13.41 54.84 29.58
N PRO A 3 -13.94 55.06 28.36
CA PRO A 3 -14.43 53.97 27.52
C PRO A 3 -13.27 53.08 27.04
N ASP A 4 -13.53 51.78 27.00
CA ASP A 4 -12.62 50.70 26.58
C ASP A 4 -12.34 50.78 25.07
N PRO A 5 -11.08 50.89 24.61
CA PRO A 5 -10.73 51.04 23.19
C PRO A 5 -10.89 49.77 22.34
N THR A 6 -11.44 48.68 22.88
CA THR A 6 -11.50 47.39 22.17
C THR A 6 -12.87 47.01 21.60
N THR A 7 -13.88 47.90 21.63
CA THR A 7 -15.18 47.59 21.01
C THR A 7 -15.12 47.86 19.50
N PRO A 8 -15.17 46.83 18.62
CA PRO A 8 -15.18 47.04 17.17
C PRO A 8 -16.46 47.75 16.75
N ASP A 9 -16.33 48.74 15.86
CA ASP A 9 -17.43 49.53 15.32
C ASP A 9 -18.39 48.62 14.51
N PRO A 10 -19.66 48.47 14.93
CA PRO A 10 -20.65 47.62 14.24
C PRO A 10 -21.01 48.12 12.84
N THR A 11 -20.52 49.29 12.43
CA THR A 11 -20.75 49.86 11.09
C THR A 11 -19.65 49.55 10.08
N THR A 12 -18.60 48.82 10.46
CA THR A 12 -17.55 48.41 9.52
C THR A 12 -18.09 47.35 8.55
N PRO A 13 -18.24 47.63 7.24
CA PRO A 13 -18.70 46.63 6.29
C PRO A 13 -17.66 45.51 6.20
N ASN A 14 -18.13 44.27 6.33
CA ASN A 14 -17.31 43.07 6.14
C ASN A 14 -16.68 43.13 4.72
N PRO A 15 -15.38 42.82 4.54
CA PRO A 15 -14.78 42.78 3.22
C PRO A 15 -15.59 41.83 2.34
N THR A 16 -16.12 42.37 1.24
CA THR A 16 -16.94 41.63 0.29
C THR A 16 -16.07 40.55 -0.33
N THR A 17 -16.36 39.28 -0.04
CA THR A 17 -15.71 38.15 -0.71
C THR A 17 -15.85 38.36 -2.22
N PRO A 18 -14.76 38.32 -3.00
CA PRO A 18 -14.88 38.38 -4.45
C PRO A 18 -15.79 37.24 -4.90
N GLU A 19 -16.86 37.59 -5.60
CA GLU A 19 -17.86 36.66 -6.12
C GLU A 19 -17.20 35.82 -7.23
N THR A 20 -16.57 34.71 -6.86
CA THR A 20 -16.10 33.72 -7.82
C THR A 20 -17.31 33.05 -8.43
N THR A 21 -17.57 33.35 -9.71
CA THR A 21 -18.54 32.62 -10.53
C THR A 21 -18.26 31.12 -10.40
N PRO A 22 -19.27 30.29 -10.07
CA PRO A 22 -19.08 28.84 -9.98
C PRO A 22 -18.55 28.30 -11.31
N PRO A 23 -17.59 27.37 -11.30
CA PRO A 23 -17.14 26.73 -12.53
C PRO A 23 -18.31 26.05 -13.23
N GLU A 24 -18.36 26.16 -14.57
CA GLU A 24 -19.41 25.52 -15.37
C GLU A 24 -19.46 24.01 -15.09
N PRO A 25 -20.66 23.40 -15.08
CA PRO A 25 -20.78 21.97 -14.84
C PRO A 25 -20.09 21.18 -15.95
N MET A 26 -19.24 20.22 -15.58
CA MET A 26 -18.56 19.36 -16.53
C MET A 26 -19.57 18.54 -17.35
N THR A 27 -19.33 18.43 -18.65
CA THR A 27 -20.07 17.54 -19.55
C THR A 27 -19.31 16.21 -19.73
N PRO A 28 -19.97 15.14 -20.19
CA PRO A 28 -19.28 13.88 -20.50
C PRO A 28 -18.14 14.03 -21.52
N ALA A 29 -18.20 15.03 -22.40
CA ALA A 29 -17.14 15.31 -23.37
C ALA A 29 -15.86 15.87 -22.72
N ASP A 30 -15.98 16.46 -21.53
CA ASP A 30 -14.86 17.02 -20.77
C ASP A 30 -14.14 15.96 -19.91
N LEU A 31 -14.70 14.75 -19.82
CA LEU A 31 -14.14 13.66 -19.01
C LEU A 31 -13.14 12.84 -19.81
N THR A 32 -11.92 12.72 -19.28
CA THR A 32 -10.92 11.80 -19.84
C THR A 32 -11.29 10.34 -19.52
N PRO A 33 -11.42 9.46 -20.52
CA PRO A 33 -11.59 8.02 -20.29
C PRO A 33 -10.41 7.45 -19.51
N ALA A 34 -10.66 6.42 -18.68
CA ALA A 34 -9.56 5.71 -18.02
C ALA A 34 -8.79 4.90 -19.08
N PRO A 35 -7.47 5.10 -19.22
CA PRO A 35 -6.67 4.24 -20.08
C PRO A 35 -6.54 2.85 -19.44
N LEU A 36 -6.03 1.88 -20.20
CA LEU A 36 -5.56 0.59 -19.71
C LEU A 36 -4.23 0.30 -20.40
N ASP A 37 -3.15 0.78 -19.81
CA ASP A 37 -1.79 0.65 -20.33
C ASP A 37 -0.96 -0.26 -19.42
N ARG A 38 -0.71 -1.47 -19.90
CA ARG A 38 0.06 -2.49 -19.18
C ARG A 38 1.48 -2.02 -18.87
N GLU A 39 2.17 -1.43 -19.84
CA GLU A 39 3.58 -1.02 -19.68
C GLU A 39 3.69 0.11 -18.65
N ALA A 40 2.84 1.14 -18.79
CA ALA A 40 2.77 2.22 -17.81
C ALA A 40 2.40 1.70 -16.41
N GLY A 41 1.56 0.67 -16.33
CA GLY A 41 1.19 0.03 -15.06
C GLY A 41 2.37 -0.63 -14.35
N TYR A 42 3.17 -1.44 -15.07
CA TYR A 42 4.36 -2.06 -14.50
C TYR A 42 5.44 -1.03 -14.14
N ALA A 43 5.60 0.03 -14.95
CA ALA A 43 6.52 1.12 -14.65
C ALA A 43 6.15 1.85 -13.35
N LEU A 44 4.87 2.23 -13.21
CA LEU A 44 4.39 2.91 -12.01
C LEU A 44 4.46 2.01 -10.77
N LEU A 45 4.12 0.72 -10.90
CA LEU A 45 4.25 -0.21 -9.78
C LEU A 45 5.70 -0.31 -9.29
N ALA A 46 6.65 -0.36 -10.21
CA ALA A 46 8.08 -0.40 -9.86
C ALA A 46 8.53 0.89 -9.15
N GLU A 47 8.06 2.05 -9.59
CA GLU A 47 8.33 3.34 -8.95
C GLU A 47 7.72 3.42 -7.55
N LEU A 48 6.43 3.10 -7.41
CA LEU A 48 5.68 3.28 -6.18
C LEU A 48 6.02 2.23 -5.11
N ALA A 49 6.06 0.96 -5.51
CA ALA A 49 6.12 -0.18 -4.60
C ALA A 49 7.46 -0.92 -4.61
N GLY A 50 8.34 -0.59 -5.56
CA GLY A 50 9.66 -1.19 -5.70
C GLY A 50 9.64 -2.59 -6.32
N PRO A 51 10.83 -3.15 -6.63
CA PRO A 51 10.96 -4.41 -7.38
C PRO A 51 10.40 -5.63 -6.63
N VAL A 52 10.37 -5.60 -5.29
CA VAL A 52 9.83 -6.71 -4.48
C VAL A 52 8.33 -6.87 -4.71
N ALA A 53 7.58 -5.77 -4.82
CA ALA A 53 6.13 -5.83 -5.03
C ALA A 53 5.77 -6.43 -6.40
N VAL A 54 6.55 -6.10 -7.43
CA VAL A 54 6.42 -6.71 -8.77
C VAL A 54 6.61 -8.22 -8.69
N ALA A 55 7.64 -8.69 -7.96
CA ALA A 55 7.91 -10.10 -7.78
C ALA A 55 6.82 -10.82 -6.97
N THR A 56 6.30 -10.20 -5.90
CA THR A 56 5.23 -10.77 -5.07
C THR A 56 3.96 -11.03 -5.89
N LEU A 57 3.55 -10.08 -6.74
CA LEU A 57 2.39 -10.27 -7.61
C LEU A 57 2.62 -11.39 -8.63
N GLY A 58 3.82 -11.47 -9.24
CA GLY A 58 4.17 -12.55 -10.16
C GLY A 58 4.10 -13.96 -9.53
N GLY A 59 4.29 -14.07 -8.22
CA GLY A 59 4.14 -15.33 -7.48
C GLY A 59 2.72 -15.91 -7.48
N LEU A 60 1.72 -15.15 -7.90
CA LEU A 60 0.32 -15.60 -7.96
C LEU A 60 0.00 -16.47 -9.18
N ASP A 61 0.83 -16.49 -10.22
CA ASP A 61 0.50 -17.17 -11.48
C ASP A 61 0.30 -18.68 -11.33
N GLY A 62 0.98 -19.32 -10.37
CA GLY A 62 0.76 -20.74 -10.07
C GLY A 62 -0.62 -21.04 -9.46
N LEU A 63 -1.27 -20.05 -8.86
CA LEU A 63 -2.58 -20.16 -8.22
C LEU A 63 -3.71 -19.59 -9.09
N ALA A 64 -3.48 -18.43 -9.70
CA ALA A 64 -4.45 -17.69 -10.49
C ALA A 64 -3.76 -17.05 -11.72
N PRO A 65 -3.55 -17.83 -12.79
CA PRO A 65 -2.83 -17.38 -13.98
C PRO A 65 -3.39 -16.07 -14.55
N GLY A 66 -2.51 -15.07 -14.74
CA GLY A 66 -2.88 -13.78 -15.35
C GLY A 66 -3.60 -12.80 -14.41
N PHE A 67 -3.92 -13.19 -13.17
CA PHE A 67 -4.57 -12.29 -12.23
C PHE A 67 -3.64 -11.16 -11.78
N ALA A 68 -2.35 -11.45 -11.61
CA ALA A 68 -1.34 -10.44 -11.34
C ALA A 68 -1.29 -9.38 -12.44
N ASP A 69 -1.28 -9.81 -13.70
CA ASP A 69 -1.27 -8.91 -14.86
C ASP A 69 -2.55 -8.05 -14.94
N TRP A 70 -3.70 -8.66 -14.64
CA TRP A 70 -4.96 -7.94 -14.57
C TRP A 70 -4.96 -6.87 -13.48
N ILE A 71 -4.43 -7.18 -12.28
CA ILE A 71 -4.26 -6.19 -11.19
C ILE A 71 -3.39 -5.03 -11.67
N VAL A 72 -2.22 -5.34 -12.24
CA VAL A 72 -1.25 -4.31 -12.63
C VAL A 72 -1.82 -3.40 -13.72
N THR A 73 -2.38 -4.00 -14.76
CA THR A 73 -2.95 -3.27 -15.90
C THR A 73 -4.17 -2.45 -15.50
N SER A 74 -5.08 -3.00 -14.69
CA SER A 74 -6.33 -2.31 -14.33
C SER A 74 -6.12 -1.21 -13.30
N LEU A 75 -5.27 -1.44 -12.30
CA LEU A 75 -5.05 -0.48 -11.22
C LEU A 75 -3.99 0.54 -11.61
N PHE A 76 -2.76 0.10 -11.83
CA PHE A 76 -1.62 0.99 -12.07
C PHE A 76 -1.59 1.48 -13.52
N GLY A 77 -1.96 0.62 -14.47
CA GLY A 77 -2.08 0.98 -15.89
C GLY A 77 -3.36 1.71 -16.25
N GLY A 78 -4.32 1.77 -15.32
CA GLY A 78 -5.62 2.41 -15.55
C GLY A 78 -5.97 3.45 -14.52
N THR A 79 -6.49 3.04 -13.36
CA THR A 79 -7.00 3.97 -12.33
C THR A 79 -5.99 5.06 -11.95
N TYR A 80 -4.72 4.70 -11.79
CA TYR A 80 -3.65 5.65 -11.45
C TYR A 80 -3.27 6.59 -12.59
N GLN A 81 -3.51 6.21 -13.84
CA GLN A 81 -3.18 7.00 -15.03
C GLN A 81 -4.24 8.06 -15.35
N ARG A 82 -5.40 8.02 -14.68
CA ARG A 82 -6.44 9.05 -14.85
C ARG A 82 -5.88 10.42 -14.44
N PRO A 83 -6.17 11.52 -15.14
CA PRO A 83 -5.76 12.85 -14.68
C PRO A 83 -6.60 13.32 -13.49
N GLY A 84 -6.19 14.43 -12.87
CA GLY A 84 -7.00 15.15 -11.87
C GLY A 84 -6.55 14.98 -10.41
N LEU A 85 -5.81 13.91 -10.08
CA LEU A 85 -5.19 13.73 -8.77
C LEU A 85 -3.72 13.37 -8.91
N ALA A 86 -2.88 14.08 -8.16
CA ALA A 86 -1.46 13.73 -8.05
C ALA A 86 -1.29 12.41 -7.30
N LEU A 87 -0.13 11.76 -7.47
CA LEU A 87 0.16 10.48 -6.82
C LEU A 87 0.06 10.57 -5.29
N ARG A 88 0.48 11.70 -4.73
CA ARG A 88 0.35 12.03 -3.31
C ARG A 88 -1.11 11.99 -2.83
N ASP A 89 -2.03 12.64 -3.56
CA ASP A 89 -3.45 12.71 -3.17
C ASP A 89 -4.10 11.32 -3.23
N ARG A 90 -3.70 10.50 -4.20
CA ARG A 90 -4.13 9.09 -4.30
C ARG A 90 -3.67 8.29 -3.10
N GLN A 91 -2.45 8.51 -2.63
CA GLN A 91 -1.94 7.83 -1.44
C GLN A 91 -2.68 8.24 -0.18
N ILE A 92 -3.04 9.52 -0.03
CA ILE A 92 -3.93 9.96 1.04
C ILE A 92 -5.26 9.19 1.01
N ALA A 93 -5.88 9.07 -0.17
CA ALA A 93 -7.13 8.32 -0.33
C ALA A 93 -6.97 6.82 0.00
N ASN A 94 -5.87 6.19 -0.43
CA ASN A 94 -5.59 4.78 -0.13
C ASN A 94 -5.37 4.54 1.36
N LEU A 95 -4.56 5.37 2.02
CA LEU A 95 -4.32 5.30 3.46
C LEU A 95 -5.63 5.44 4.23
N ALA A 96 -6.44 6.43 3.85
CA ALA A 96 -7.75 6.67 4.45
C ALA A 96 -8.68 5.47 4.29
N ALA A 97 -8.82 4.95 3.05
CA ALA A 97 -9.69 3.83 2.75
C ALA A 97 -9.28 2.55 3.48
N LEU A 98 -7.99 2.22 3.52
CA LEU A 98 -7.48 1.00 4.16
C LEU A 98 -7.59 1.08 5.69
N ALA A 99 -7.28 2.22 6.29
CA ALA A 99 -7.47 2.44 7.72
C ALA A 99 -8.97 2.39 8.10
N ALA A 100 -9.84 2.93 7.25
CA ALA A 100 -11.30 2.89 7.43
C ALA A 100 -11.87 1.47 7.26
N LEU A 101 -11.32 0.66 6.36
CA LEU A 101 -11.76 -0.72 6.14
C LEU A 101 -11.44 -1.59 7.37
N GLY A 102 -10.17 -1.58 7.81
CA GLY A 102 -9.66 -2.46 8.87
C GLY A 102 -9.56 -3.93 8.43
N GLY A 103 -8.75 -4.74 9.12
CA GLY A 103 -8.53 -6.16 8.77
C GLY A 103 -7.69 -6.38 7.49
N VAL A 104 -7.09 -5.31 6.99
CA VAL A 104 -6.21 -5.26 5.80
C VAL A 104 -4.88 -4.58 6.16
N GLU A 105 -4.39 -4.84 7.38
CA GLU A 105 -3.19 -4.24 7.94
C GLU A 105 -1.94 -4.44 7.06
N PRO A 106 -1.71 -5.60 6.40
CA PRO A 106 -0.59 -5.75 5.47
C PRO A 106 -0.64 -4.76 4.31
N GLN A 107 -1.81 -4.55 3.71
CA GLN A 107 -2.00 -3.59 2.62
C GLN A 107 -1.82 -2.15 3.11
N LEU A 108 -2.31 -1.83 4.31
CA LEU A 108 -2.07 -0.51 4.91
C LEU A 108 -0.57 -0.26 5.12
N ALA A 109 0.17 -1.25 5.63
CA ALA A 109 1.63 -1.15 5.79
C ALA A 109 2.34 -0.92 4.45
N ASP A 110 1.92 -1.61 3.38
CA ASP A 110 2.44 -1.40 2.03
C ASP A 110 2.21 0.03 1.55
N HIS A 111 1.00 0.57 1.73
CA HIS A 111 0.70 1.95 1.36
C HIS A 111 1.41 2.97 2.23
N VAL A 112 1.70 2.70 3.50
CA VAL A 112 2.56 3.55 4.34
C VAL A 112 3.98 3.59 3.76
N ARG A 113 4.57 2.45 3.41
CA ARG A 113 5.91 2.39 2.78
C ARG A 113 5.96 3.12 1.45
N ASN A 114 4.94 2.92 0.61
CA ASN A 114 4.84 3.57 -0.69
C ASN A 114 4.69 5.09 -0.54
N SER A 115 3.93 5.55 0.46
CA SER A 115 3.77 6.98 0.76
C SER A 115 5.10 7.64 1.15
N LEU A 116 5.91 6.97 1.97
CA LEU A 116 7.25 7.44 2.31
C LEU A 116 8.17 7.51 1.08
N ARG A 117 8.09 6.52 0.18
CA ARG A 117 8.90 6.50 -1.06
C ARG A 117 8.63 7.67 -1.98
N ILE A 118 7.36 8.09 -2.09
CA ILE A 118 6.97 9.24 -2.91
C ILE A 118 7.12 10.58 -2.16
N GLY A 119 7.76 10.57 -0.98
CA GLY A 119 8.13 11.79 -0.25
C GLY A 119 7.08 12.32 0.72
N MET A 120 6.03 11.57 1.06
CA MET A 120 5.15 11.95 2.17
C MET A 120 5.90 11.80 3.50
N THR A 121 5.70 12.73 4.42
CA THR A 121 6.31 12.66 5.76
C THR A 121 5.52 11.74 6.69
N ARG A 122 6.15 11.32 7.79
CA ARG A 122 5.50 10.49 8.81
C ARG A 122 4.35 11.24 9.47
N GLU A 123 4.52 12.54 9.66
CA GLU A 123 3.53 13.45 10.22
C GLU A 123 2.30 13.50 9.30
N GLU A 124 2.50 13.68 7.99
CA GLU A 124 1.40 13.71 7.02
C GLU A 124 0.61 12.39 7.01
N ILE A 125 1.30 11.24 7.00
CA ILE A 125 0.67 9.92 7.07
C ILE A 125 -0.10 9.75 8.38
N THR A 126 0.47 10.20 9.50
CA THR A 126 -0.16 10.12 10.83
C THR A 126 -1.41 10.98 10.88
N GLU A 127 -1.35 12.21 10.39
CA GLU A 127 -2.49 13.15 10.36
C GLU A 127 -3.65 12.61 9.53
N VAL A 128 -3.38 12.00 8.37
CA VAL A 128 -4.43 11.34 7.58
C VAL A 128 -5.18 10.33 8.43
N ILE A 129 -4.49 9.47 9.18
CA ILE A 129 -5.11 8.41 9.99
C ILE A 129 -5.82 8.97 11.23
N VAL A 130 -5.21 9.94 11.94
CA VAL A 130 -5.81 10.62 13.10
C VAL A 130 -7.12 11.29 12.71
N HIS A 131 -7.14 11.97 11.55
CA HIS A 131 -8.32 12.67 11.06
C HIS A 131 -9.52 11.75 10.82
N LEU A 132 -9.31 10.45 10.63
CA LEU A 132 -10.40 9.48 10.43
C LEU A 132 -11.18 9.14 11.70
N ALA A 133 -10.60 9.34 12.88
CA ALA A 133 -11.20 8.96 14.16
C ALA A 133 -12.68 9.37 14.33
N PRO A 134 -13.09 10.63 14.02
CA PRO A 134 -14.51 11.03 14.09
C PRO A 134 -15.41 10.36 13.05
N TYR A 135 -14.88 9.87 11.92
CA TYR A 135 -15.67 9.31 10.82
C TYR A 135 -15.82 7.79 10.88
N VAL A 136 -14.77 7.09 11.33
CA VAL A 136 -14.72 5.62 11.32
C VAL A 136 -14.61 5.01 12.72
N GLY A 137 -14.54 5.85 13.75
CA GLY A 137 -14.39 5.47 15.15
C GLY A 137 -12.94 5.29 15.57
N VAL A 138 -12.68 5.61 16.84
CA VAL A 138 -11.36 5.53 17.48
C VAL A 138 -10.69 4.15 17.33
N PRO A 139 -11.38 2.99 17.47
CA PRO A 139 -10.72 1.69 17.35
C PRO A 139 -10.02 1.45 16.02
N LYS A 140 -10.64 1.87 14.90
CA LYS A 140 -10.07 1.72 13.56
C LYS A 140 -8.90 2.68 13.33
N ALA A 141 -9.04 3.94 13.75
CA ALA A 141 -7.94 4.89 13.71
C ALA A 141 -6.73 4.40 14.53
N LEU A 142 -6.95 3.87 15.75
CA LEU A 142 -5.89 3.31 16.59
C LEU A 142 -5.24 2.06 15.97
N ALA A 143 -6.00 1.20 15.28
CA ALA A 143 -5.42 0.09 14.55
C ALA A 143 -4.51 0.60 13.41
N GLY A 144 -4.99 1.57 12.63
CA GLY A 144 -4.20 2.20 11.57
C GLY A 144 -2.91 2.86 12.07
N LEU A 145 -2.98 3.60 13.18
CA LEU A 145 -1.81 4.24 13.79
C LEU A 145 -0.77 3.23 14.26
N ARG A 146 -1.21 2.08 14.80
CA ARG A 146 -0.29 0.99 15.18
C ARG A 146 0.44 0.40 13.97
N VAL A 147 -0.25 0.27 12.84
CA VAL A 147 0.38 -0.18 11.57
C VAL A 147 1.38 0.86 11.06
N ALA A 148 1.02 2.15 11.08
CA ALA A 148 1.94 3.21 10.68
C ALA A 148 3.21 3.22 11.55
N ALA A 149 3.05 3.18 12.88
CA ALA A 149 4.15 3.16 13.82
C ALA A 149 5.08 1.96 13.62
N SER A 150 4.54 0.74 13.47
CA SER A 150 5.37 -0.45 13.23
C SER A 150 6.14 -0.37 11.91
N THR A 151 5.51 0.21 10.89
CA THR A 151 6.12 0.38 9.56
C THR A 151 7.25 1.41 9.59
N PHE A 152 7.09 2.51 10.34
CA PHE A 152 8.13 3.52 10.51
C PHE A 152 9.39 2.96 11.17
N THR A 153 9.22 2.15 12.22
CA THR A 153 10.35 1.48 12.90
C THR A 153 11.04 0.46 12.00
N ALA A 154 10.27 -0.33 11.24
CA ALA A 154 10.83 -1.32 10.33
C ALA A 154 11.65 -0.67 9.18
N ALA A 155 11.29 0.54 8.75
CA ALA A 155 12.04 1.31 7.77
C ALA A 155 13.37 1.86 8.30
N GLU A 156 13.55 1.97 9.63
CA GLU A 156 14.79 2.45 10.26
C GLU A 156 15.80 1.33 10.54
N ALA A 157 15.35 0.08 10.62
CA ALA A 157 16.24 -1.04 10.86
C ALA A 157 17.22 -1.21 9.68
N PRO A 158 18.55 -1.30 9.93
CA PRO A 158 19.49 -1.60 8.86
C PRO A 158 19.09 -2.93 8.22
N THR A 159 18.99 -2.94 6.89
CA THR A 159 18.58 -4.11 6.13
C THR A 159 19.69 -5.17 6.24
N THR A 160 19.67 -5.97 7.31
CA THR A 160 20.53 -7.15 7.41
C THR A 160 20.07 -8.11 6.33
N LYS A 161 20.85 -8.15 5.25
CA LYS A 161 20.73 -9.12 4.16
C LYS A 161 20.53 -10.51 4.76
N ALA A 162 19.38 -11.12 4.46
CA ALA A 162 19.12 -12.51 4.86
C ALA A 162 20.29 -13.41 4.39
N PRO A 163 20.73 -14.39 5.18
CA PRO A 163 21.77 -15.30 4.75
C PRO A 163 21.29 -16.03 3.50
N ALA A 164 22.14 -16.08 2.48
CA ALA A 164 21.89 -16.79 1.24
C ALA A 164 21.45 -18.22 1.55
N ALA A 165 20.35 -18.64 0.92
CA ALA A 165 19.87 -20.01 0.97
C ALA A 165 21.04 -20.96 0.70
N GLY A 166 21.32 -21.82 1.69
CA GLY A 166 22.30 -22.88 1.56
C GLY A 166 21.94 -23.78 0.37
N THR A 167 22.96 -24.06 -0.42
CA THR A 167 23.00 -25.01 -1.53
C THR A 167 22.33 -26.35 -1.16
N PRO A 168 21.54 -27.00 -2.04
CA PRO A 168 21.08 -28.34 -1.79
C PRO A 168 22.28 -29.31 -1.93
N GLU A 169 22.64 -30.00 -0.85
CA GLU A 169 23.55 -31.15 -0.93
C GLU A 169 22.85 -32.30 -1.65
N SER A 170 23.44 -32.73 -2.75
CA SER A 170 23.02 -33.89 -3.54
C SER A 170 23.60 -35.18 -2.99
N ASP A 171 22.72 -36.17 -2.80
CA ASP A 171 22.88 -37.62 -2.96
C ASP A 171 24.23 -38.31 -2.66
N THR A 172 24.16 -39.29 -1.76
CA THR A 172 24.89 -40.57 -1.89
C THR A 172 23.99 -41.71 -1.40
N PRO A 173 23.86 -42.83 -2.15
CA PRO A 173 22.79 -43.80 -1.97
C PRO A 173 23.06 -44.81 -0.85
N ALA A 174 21.99 -45.39 -0.32
CA ALA A 174 22.00 -46.46 0.67
C ALA A 174 22.68 -47.74 0.14
N PRO A 175 23.42 -48.50 0.98
CA PRO A 175 23.89 -49.82 0.60
C PRO A 175 22.77 -50.86 0.73
N ASP A 176 22.51 -51.52 -0.39
CA ASP A 176 21.73 -52.73 -0.55
C ASP A 176 22.48 -53.90 0.11
N THR A 177 21.86 -54.59 1.08
CA THR A 177 22.36 -55.87 1.61
C THR A 177 21.23 -56.90 1.59
N SER A 178 21.01 -57.46 0.40
CA SER A 178 20.31 -58.72 0.20
C SER A 178 21.33 -59.85 -0.05
N ALA A 179 21.57 -60.65 0.99
CA ALA A 179 22.13 -62.01 0.95
C ALA A 179 21.88 -62.59 2.35
N SER A 180 21.36 -63.80 2.59
CA SER A 180 21.14 -64.99 1.78
C SER A 180 20.33 -65.96 2.66
N VAL A 181 19.35 -66.66 2.09
CA VAL A 181 18.59 -67.74 2.76
C VAL A 181 19.12 -69.10 2.31
N THR A 182 19.05 -70.09 3.22
CA THR A 182 19.01 -71.57 3.09
C THR A 182 20.27 -72.34 3.54
N PRO A 183 20.16 -73.65 3.90
CA PRO A 183 19.43 -74.18 5.08
C PRO A 183 20.27 -75.26 5.83
N ALA A 184 19.82 -75.75 6.99
CA ALA A 184 20.35 -76.99 7.58
C ALA A 184 19.26 -77.84 8.25
N GLU A 185 19.27 -79.12 7.90
CA GLU A 185 18.33 -80.18 8.23
C GLU A 185 18.51 -80.78 9.64
N ALA A 186 17.38 -81.25 10.19
CA ALA A 186 17.13 -82.53 10.86
C ALA A 186 18.06 -83.15 11.94
N ARG A 187 17.38 -83.51 13.05
CA ARG A 187 17.49 -84.73 13.90
C ARG A 187 18.77 -85.00 14.70
N ALA A 188 18.64 -84.91 16.02
CA ALA A 188 18.56 -86.07 16.93
C ALA A 188 17.77 -85.68 18.18
#